data_AF-A7EVZ6-F1
#
_entry.id   AF-A7EVZ6-F1
#
_cell.length_a   1.000
_cell.length_b   1.000
_cell.length_c   1.000
_cell.angle_alpha   90.00
_cell.angle_beta   90.00
_cell.angle_gamma   90.00
#
_symmetry.space_group_name_H-M   'P 1'
#
loop_
_entity.id
_entity.type
_entity.pdbx_description
1 polymer ?
#
loop_
_entity_poly.entity_id
_entity_poly.type
_entity_poly.pdbx_seq_one_letter_code
_entity_poly.pdbx_strand_id
1 'polypeptide(L)'
;MADQQQPQPNSIAQVPPGPPLFWKRFTPENIERIEKLRAEKISNYKIADNSTYKLPPRIPDLPTELRYLQPPEPPATGAYRTFGQVQTIENDIPPLEGVEQLYTPPGTPTGNAKHEDRKLILKRFAKSLLLNFLELVEP
;
A
#
# COMPACT_ATOMS: atom_id res chain seq x y z
N MET A 1 1.93 -18.46 -64.18
CA MET A 1 0.93 -17.63 -63.46
C MET A 1 1.26 -17.77 -61.99
N ALA A 2 1.70 -16.69 -61.33
CA ALA A 2 2.05 -16.68 -59.92
C ALA A 2 1.27 -15.53 -59.28
N ASP A 3 0.27 -15.87 -58.47
CA ASP A 3 -0.50 -14.92 -57.68
C ASP A 3 0.37 -14.39 -56.54
N GLN A 4 0.63 -13.08 -56.55
CA GLN A 4 1.26 -12.39 -55.45
C GLN A 4 0.22 -12.12 -54.36
N GLN A 5 0.32 -12.81 -53.23
CA GLN A 5 -0.42 -12.48 -52.02
C GLN A 5 0.17 -11.18 -51.42
N GLN A 6 -0.60 -10.09 -51.45
CA GLN A 6 -0.28 -8.87 -50.74
C GLN A 6 -0.49 -9.07 -49.21
N PRO A 7 0.48 -8.71 -48.36
CA PRO A 7 0.27 -8.69 -46.92
C PRO A 7 -0.66 -7.53 -46.54
N GLN A 8 -1.75 -7.85 -45.83
CA GLN A 8 -2.65 -6.87 -45.23
C GLN A 8 -1.91 -6.10 -44.12
N PRO A 9 -1.96 -4.76 -44.07
CA PRO A 9 -1.34 -4.01 -42.99
C PRO A 9 -2.13 -4.21 -41.69
N ASN A 10 -1.46 -4.74 -40.67
CA ASN A 10 -1.93 -4.80 -39.28
C ASN A 10 -2.07 -3.38 -38.71
N SER A 11 -3.16 -2.71 -39.04
CA SER A 11 -3.47 -1.34 -38.60
C SER A 11 -4.51 -1.37 -37.48
N ILE A 12 -4.09 -1.64 -36.26
CA ILE A 12 -4.87 -1.29 -35.06
C ILE A 12 -3.95 -0.51 -34.11
N ALA A 13 -3.50 0.67 -34.56
CA ALA A 13 -2.95 1.66 -33.65
C ALA A 13 -4.11 2.23 -32.83
N GLN A 14 -4.30 1.71 -31.62
CA GLN A 14 -5.33 2.16 -30.70
C GLN A 14 -4.93 3.55 -30.18
N VAL A 15 -5.66 4.59 -30.59
CA VAL A 15 -5.46 5.96 -30.07
C VAL A 15 -5.68 5.91 -28.56
N PRO A 16 -4.76 6.44 -27.74
CA PRO A 16 -4.94 6.45 -26.30
C PRO A 16 -6.22 7.22 -25.94
N PRO A 17 -6.98 6.75 -24.94
CA PRO A 17 -8.16 7.48 -24.50
C PRO A 17 -7.77 8.88 -24.04
N GLY A 18 -8.64 9.86 -24.32
CA GLY A 18 -8.46 11.20 -23.79
C GLY A 18 -8.45 11.23 -22.26
N PRO A 19 -7.92 12.30 -21.65
CA PRO A 19 -7.85 12.41 -20.21
C PRO A 19 -9.26 12.47 -19.59
N PRO A 20 -9.43 11.99 -18.34
CA PRO A 20 -10.73 11.99 -17.67
C PRO A 20 -11.32 13.40 -17.48
N LEU A 21 -12.60 13.61 -17.82
CA LEU A 21 -13.23 14.95 -17.85
C LEU A 21 -13.10 15.78 -16.57
N PHE A 22 -12.92 15.12 -15.41
CA PHE A 22 -12.74 15.81 -14.14
C PHE A 22 -11.47 16.67 -14.07
N TRP A 23 -10.50 16.48 -14.98
CA TRP A 23 -9.28 17.31 -15.07
C TRP A 23 -9.60 18.80 -15.21
N LYS A 24 -10.72 19.14 -15.86
CA LYS A 24 -11.18 20.54 -16.06
C LYS A 24 -11.49 21.28 -14.77
N ARG A 25 -11.65 20.55 -13.65
CA ARG A 25 -11.94 21.12 -12.33
C ARG A 25 -10.67 21.47 -11.54
N PHE A 26 -9.49 21.09 -12.03
CA PHE A 26 -8.18 21.42 -11.46
C PHE A 26 -7.74 22.83 -11.88
N THR A 27 -8.58 23.82 -11.61
CA THR A 27 -8.26 25.24 -11.83
C THR A 27 -7.53 25.79 -10.60
N PRO A 28 -6.67 26.81 -10.74
CA PRO A 28 -5.94 27.39 -9.61
C PRO A 28 -6.89 27.90 -8.52
N GLU A 29 -8.04 28.46 -8.89
CA GLU A 29 -9.05 28.96 -7.95
C GLU A 29 -9.65 27.84 -7.10
N ASN A 30 -9.92 26.69 -7.72
CA ASN A 30 -10.48 25.53 -7.01
C ASN A 30 -9.44 24.87 -6.09
N ILE A 31 -8.16 24.87 -6.51
CA ILE A 31 -7.04 24.38 -5.71
C ILE A 31 -6.87 25.25 -4.45
N GLU A 32 -6.82 26.58 -4.61
CA GLU A 32 -6.73 27.49 -3.46
C GLU A 32 -7.93 27.32 -2.51
N ARG A 33 -9.13 27.14 -3.07
CA ARG A 33 -10.36 26.98 -2.28
C ARG A 33 -10.34 25.71 -1.44
N ILE A 34 -9.91 24.57 -2.01
CA ILE A 34 -9.83 23.33 -1.24
C ILE A 34 -8.71 23.35 -0.21
N GLU A 35 -7.59 24.03 -0.47
CA GLU A 35 -6.51 24.21 0.50
C GLU A 35 -6.94 25.04 1.71
N LYS A 36 -7.69 26.12 1.50
CA LYS A 36 -8.28 26.92 2.59
C LYS A 36 -9.19 26.06 3.48
N LEU A 37 -10.10 25.29 2.87
CA LEU A 37 -10.99 24.38 3.61
C LEU A 37 -10.21 23.29 4.39
N ARG A 38 -9.10 22.79 3.81
CA ARG A 38 -8.23 21.83 4.51
C ARG A 38 -7.53 22.49 5.70
N ALA A 39 -7.01 23.70 5.56
CA ALA A 39 -6.36 24.43 6.64
C ALA A 39 -7.31 24.71 7.81
N GLU A 40 -8.56 25.12 7.53
CA GLU A 40 -9.62 25.32 8.53
C GLU A 40 -9.98 24.04 9.30
N LYS A 41 -9.90 22.88 8.64
CA LYS A 41 -10.14 21.57 9.29
C LYS A 41 -8.95 21.11 10.13
N ILE A 42 -7.72 21.38 9.68
CA ILE A 42 -6.49 20.98 10.37
C ILE A 42 -6.33 21.74 11.68
N SER A 43 -6.64 23.04 11.73
CA SER A 43 -6.57 23.81 12.98
C SER A 43 -7.49 23.25 14.08
N ASN A 44 -8.57 22.56 13.70
CA ASN A 44 -9.53 21.94 14.61
C ASN A 44 -9.19 20.48 15.00
N TYR A 45 -8.30 19.80 14.29
CA TYR A 45 -7.90 18.42 14.57
C TYR A 45 -6.44 18.36 15.04
N LYS A 46 -6.22 17.96 16.30
CA LYS A 46 -4.89 17.62 16.80
C LYS A 46 -4.34 16.44 16.01
N ILE A 47 -3.36 16.68 15.15
CA ILE A 47 -2.70 15.65 14.34
C ILE A 47 -1.85 14.79 15.28
N ALA A 48 -2.37 13.64 15.70
CA ALA A 48 -1.59 12.55 16.28
C ALA A 48 -1.44 11.47 15.21
N ASP A 49 -0.41 11.55 14.36
CA ASP A 49 0.04 10.37 13.64
C ASP A 49 1.46 10.53 13.09
N ASN A 50 2.26 9.47 13.06
CA ASN A 50 3.68 9.49 12.68
C ASN A 50 3.92 8.74 11.35
N SER A 51 3.03 8.88 10.37
CA SER A 51 3.22 8.34 9.02
C SER A 51 3.93 9.34 8.09
N THR A 52 4.94 8.88 7.35
CA THR A 52 5.71 9.64 6.33
C THR A 52 4.83 10.05 5.13
N TYR A 53 3.69 9.40 4.93
CA TYR A 53 2.72 9.73 3.87
C TYR A 53 1.34 9.98 4.49
N LYS A 54 1.02 11.24 4.78
CA LYS A 54 -0.32 11.63 5.24
C LYS A 54 -1.13 12.15 4.06
N LEU A 55 -2.20 11.44 3.72
CA LEU A 55 -3.22 11.97 2.82
C LEU A 55 -3.83 13.23 3.47
N PRO A 56 -4.15 14.28 2.69
CA PRO A 56 -4.88 15.43 3.22
C PRO A 56 -6.19 14.99 3.88
N PRO A 57 -6.64 15.67 4.94
CA PRO A 57 -7.88 15.30 5.62
C PRO A 57 -9.06 15.36 4.66
N ARG A 58 -9.90 14.32 4.70
CA ARG A 58 -11.12 14.22 3.90
C ARG A 58 -12.15 15.22 4.44
N ILE A 59 -12.68 16.06 3.56
CA ILE A 59 -13.74 17.00 3.91
C ILE A 59 -15.07 16.40 3.41
N PRO A 60 -16.05 16.16 4.31
CA PRO A 60 -17.39 15.73 3.90
C PRO A 60 -18.14 16.88 3.20
N ASP A 61 -19.08 16.54 2.32
CA ASP A 61 -20.03 17.48 1.70
C ASP A 61 -19.42 18.63 0.88
N LEU A 62 -18.40 18.31 0.07
CA LEU A 62 -17.83 19.29 -0.87
C LEU A 62 -18.80 19.64 -2.02
N PRO A 63 -18.79 20.90 -2.48
CA PRO A 63 -19.39 21.26 -3.76
C PRO A 63 -18.87 20.36 -4.88
N THR A 64 -19.72 20.04 -5.86
CA THR A 64 -19.43 19.12 -6.98
C THR A 64 -18.12 19.45 -7.70
N GLU A 65 -17.77 20.73 -7.77
CA GLU A 65 -16.57 21.21 -8.46
C GLU A 65 -15.28 20.89 -7.70
N LEU A 66 -15.33 20.87 -6.36
CA LEU A 66 -14.18 20.56 -5.51
C LEU A 66 -14.07 19.07 -5.21
N ARG A 67 -15.15 18.31 -5.36
CA ARG A 67 -15.19 16.87 -5.04
C ARG A 67 -14.11 16.07 -5.77
N TYR A 68 -13.79 16.44 -7.01
CA TYR A 68 -12.76 15.77 -7.82
C TYR A 68 -11.32 16.10 -7.41
N LEU A 69 -11.11 17.13 -6.59
CA LEU A 69 -9.81 17.49 -6.01
C LEU A 69 -9.48 16.67 -4.75
N GLN A 70 -10.41 15.82 -4.33
CA GLN A 70 -10.23 14.87 -3.25
C GLN A 70 -10.16 13.47 -3.84
N PRO A 71 -9.18 12.63 -3.43
CA PRO A 71 -9.16 11.24 -3.82
C PRO A 71 -10.49 10.54 -3.53
N PRO A 72 -10.94 9.62 -4.40
CA PRO A 72 -12.14 8.84 -4.15
C PRO A 72 -12.00 7.99 -2.89
N GLU A 73 -13.12 7.55 -2.34
CA GLU A 73 -13.09 6.56 -1.27
C GLU A 73 -12.55 5.22 -1.78
N PRO A 74 -11.86 4.45 -0.92
CA PRO A 74 -11.54 3.06 -1.21
C PRO A 74 -12.81 2.28 -1.58
N PRO A 75 -12.71 1.29 -2.49
CA PRO A 75 -13.82 0.40 -2.80
C PRO A 75 -14.42 -0.25 -1.55
N ALA A 76 -15.76 -0.27 -1.47
CA ALA A 76 -16.48 -0.93 -0.37
C ALA A 76 -16.20 -2.44 -0.28
N THR A 77 -15.80 -3.06 -1.39
CA THR A 77 -15.38 -4.47 -1.45
C THR A 77 -14.09 -4.74 -0.67
N GLY A 78 -13.31 -3.71 -0.32
CA GLY A 78 -12.04 -3.88 0.38
C GLY A 78 -10.93 -4.48 -0.49
N ALA A 79 -11.09 -4.50 -1.81
CA ALA A 79 -10.11 -5.06 -2.74
C ALA A 79 -10.02 -4.25 -4.05
N TYR A 80 -8.82 -4.21 -4.64
CA TYR A 80 -8.55 -3.66 -5.97
C TYR A 80 -8.26 -4.77 -6.97
N ARG A 81 -8.61 -4.54 -8.23
CA ARG A 81 -8.19 -5.42 -9.33
C ARG A 81 -6.96 -4.83 -10.00
N THR A 82 -5.82 -5.47 -9.84
CA THR A 82 -4.51 -5.03 -10.34
C THR A 82 -3.93 -6.13 -11.23
N PHE A 83 -3.59 -5.83 -12.48
CA PHE A 83 -3.00 -6.79 -13.44
C PHE A 83 -3.75 -8.14 -13.57
N GLY A 84 -5.07 -8.12 -13.46
CA GLY A 84 -5.91 -9.33 -13.55
C GLY A 84 -6.06 -10.11 -12.24
N GLN A 85 -5.33 -9.73 -11.19
CA GLN A 85 -5.47 -10.28 -9.84
C GLN A 85 -6.28 -9.35 -8.93
N VAL A 86 -7.00 -9.94 -7.97
CA VAL A 86 -7.69 -9.19 -6.92
C VAL A 86 -6.75 -9.10 -5.73
N GLN A 87 -6.42 -7.89 -5.32
CA GLN A 87 -5.57 -7.57 -4.17
C GLN A 87 -6.42 -6.94 -3.07
N THR A 88 -6.43 -7.53 -1.89
CA THR A 88 -7.11 -6.99 -0.70
C THR A 88 -6.38 -5.76 -0.19
N ILE A 89 -7.12 -4.73 0.23
CA ILE A 89 -6.59 -3.44 0.72
C ILE A 89 -6.03 -3.59 2.14
N GLU A 90 -6.59 -4.51 2.93
CA GLU A 90 -6.02 -4.90 4.21
C GLU A 90 -4.67 -5.57 3.96
N ASN A 91 -3.61 -4.90 4.42
CA ASN A 91 -2.28 -5.47 4.53
C ASN A 91 -2.22 -6.35 5.77
N ASP A 92 -3.11 -7.35 5.86
CA ASP A 92 -2.84 -8.45 6.77
C ASP A 92 -1.72 -9.26 6.13
N ILE A 93 -0.52 -9.13 6.68
CA ILE A 93 0.60 -9.96 6.25
C ILE A 93 0.22 -11.34 6.76
N PRO A 94 -0.10 -12.31 5.87
CA PRO A 94 -0.45 -13.64 6.34
C PRO A 94 0.69 -14.13 7.22
N PRO A 95 0.41 -14.67 8.41
CA PRO A 95 1.45 -15.18 9.28
C PRO A 95 2.27 -16.22 8.50
N LEU A 96 3.56 -16.28 8.78
CA LEU A 96 4.43 -17.28 8.19
C LEU A 96 3.96 -18.68 8.62
N GLU A 97 3.21 -19.37 7.75
CA GLU A 97 2.80 -20.76 7.94
C GLU A 97 3.93 -21.70 7.52
N GLY A 98 4.16 -22.77 8.30
CA GLY A 98 5.16 -23.80 7.99
C GLY A 98 6.58 -23.55 8.53
N VAL A 99 6.80 -22.45 9.25
CA VAL A 99 8.05 -22.20 10.00
C VAL A 99 7.72 -22.15 11.49
N GLU A 100 8.45 -22.92 12.31
CA GLU A 100 8.30 -22.85 13.75
C GLU A 100 8.64 -21.44 14.24
N GLN A 101 7.68 -20.79 14.90
CA GLN A 101 7.88 -19.46 15.44
C GLN A 101 8.69 -19.55 16.74
N LEU A 102 9.99 -19.33 16.60
CA LEU A 102 10.97 -19.49 17.69
C LEU A 102 11.01 -18.33 18.70
N TYR A 103 10.22 -17.27 18.51
CA TYR A 103 10.11 -16.15 19.46
C TYR A 103 8.74 -15.45 19.41
N THR A 104 8.37 -14.84 20.54
CA THR A 104 7.13 -14.05 20.66
C THR A 104 7.34 -12.64 20.09
N PRO A 105 6.53 -12.16 19.13
CA PRO A 105 6.67 -10.84 18.54
C PRO A 105 6.35 -9.74 19.57
N PRO A 106 6.95 -8.55 19.44
CA PRO A 106 6.54 -7.41 20.24
C PRO A 106 5.11 -7.00 19.85
N GLY A 107 4.14 -7.18 20.75
CA GLY A 107 2.75 -6.71 20.57
C GLY A 107 1.65 -7.79 20.70
N THR A 108 1.99 -9.07 20.84
CA THR A 108 0.96 -10.10 21.08
C THR A 108 0.39 -10.00 22.51
N PRO A 109 -0.94 -9.91 22.68
CA PRO A 109 -1.60 -9.62 23.96
C PRO A 109 -1.56 -10.77 24.99
N THR A 110 -0.97 -11.92 24.66
CA THR A 110 -1.03 -13.14 25.49
C THR A 110 0.29 -13.55 26.14
N GLY A 111 1.34 -12.73 26.10
CA GLY A 111 2.66 -13.13 26.61
C GLY A 111 3.10 -12.38 27.87
N ASN A 112 2.87 -12.95 29.07
CA ASN A 112 3.60 -12.62 30.31
C ASN A 112 5.10 -13.02 30.24
N ALA A 113 5.72 -13.00 29.06
CA ALA A 113 7.10 -13.40 28.86
C ALA A 113 8.02 -12.25 29.27
N LYS A 114 8.70 -12.42 30.41
CA LYS A 114 9.65 -11.44 30.94
C LYS A 114 10.75 -11.20 29.91
N HIS A 115 11.22 -9.96 29.79
CA HIS A 115 12.30 -9.59 28.85
C HIS A 115 13.59 -10.43 29.02
N GLU A 116 13.76 -11.10 30.17
CA GLU A 116 14.86 -12.02 30.45
C GLU A 116 14.86 -13.27 29.55
N ASP A 117 13.69 -13.80 29.21
CA ASP A 117 13.55 -14.98 28.34
C ASP A 117 14.07 -14.68 26.92
N ARG A 118 13.93 -13.43 26.46
CA ARG A 118 14.40 -12.99 25.13
C ARG A 118 15.91 -13.01 25.02
N LYS A 119 16.63 -12.58 26.06
CA LYS A 119 18.10 -12.62 26.10
C LYS A 119 18.59 -14.08 26.04
N LEU A 120 17.87 -14.98 26.72
CA LEU A 120 18.18 -16.40 26.75
C LEU A 120 17.92 -17.05 25.38
N ILE A 121 16.79 -16.75 24.75
CA ILE A 121 16.43 -17.20 23.40
C ILE A 121 17.48 -16.72 22.38
N LEU A 122 17.85 -15.43 22.40
CA LEU A 122 18.88 -14.88 21.51
C LEU A 122 20.25 -15.55 21.70
N LYS A 123 20.61 -15.85 22.95
CA LYS A 123 21.86 -16.59 23.25
C LYS A 123 21.81 -18.02 22.72
N ARG A 124 20.66 -18.70 22.79
CA ARG A 124 20.47 -20.04 22.20
C ARG A 124 20.60 -20.00 20.68
N PHE A 125 19.99 -18.99 20.05
CA PHE A 125 20.12 -18.76 18.61
C PHE A 125 21.56 -18.56 18.16
N ALA A 126 22.30 -17.65 18.81
CA ALA A 126 23.70 -17.39 18.45
C ALA A 126 24.56 -18.66 18.55
N LYS A 127 24.31 -19.50 19.54
CA LYS A 127 24.99 -20.80 19.70
C LYS A 127 24.62 -21.80 18.63
N SER A 128 23.32 -21.96 18.33
CA SER A 128 22.85 -22.88 17.28
C SER A 128 23.36 -22.45 15.91
N LEU A 129 23.35 -21.15 15.60
CA LEU A 129 23.90 -20.61 14.37
C LEU A 129 25.41 -20.92 14.24
N LEU A 130 26.17 -20.73 15.32
CA LEU A 130 27.60 -21.02 15.33
C LEU A 130 27.87 -22.51 15.15
N LEU A 131 27.10 -23.38 15.82
CA LEU A 131 27.24 -24.84 15.67
C LEU A 131 26.89 -25.28 14.25
N ASN A 132 25.76 -24.83 13.69
CA ASN A 132 25.40 -25.12 12.30
C ASN A 132 26.46 -24.60 11.31
N PHE A 133 27.06 -23.44 11.59
CA PHE A 133 28.14 -22.90 10.76
C PHE A 133 29.41 -23.76 10.85
N LEU A 134 29.80 -24.19 12.05
CA LEU A 134 30.96 -25.08 12.24
C LEU A 134 30.73 -26.44 11.56
N GLU A 135 29.55 -27.05 11.73
CA GLU A 135 29.14 -28.28 11.03
C GLU A 135 29.17 -28.13 9.51
N LEU A 136 28.87 -26.93 8.99
CA LEU A 136 28.91 -26.66 7.55
C LEU A 136 30.33 -26.48 7.01
N VAL A 137 31.25 -25.98 7.84
CA VAL A 137 32.64 -25.68 7.45
C VAL A 137 33.58 -26.87 7.68
N GLU A 138 33.25 -27.75 8.62
CA GLU A 138 33.99 -28.98 8.91
C GLU A 138 33.15 -30.20 8.45
N PRO A 139 33.34 -30.70 7.21
CA PRO A 139 32.60 -31.85 6.69
C PRO A 139 32.97 -33.19 7.35
#